data_AF-A0AAV7WDY3-F1
#
_entry.id   AF-A0AAV7WDY3-F1
#
_cell.length_a   1.000
_cell.length_b   1.000
_cell.length_c   1.000
_cell.angle_alpha   90.00
_cell.angle_beta   90.00
_cell.angle_gamma   90.00
#
_symmetry.space_group_name_H-M   'P 1'
#
loop_
_entity.id
_entity.type
_entity.pdbx_description
1 polymer ?
#
loop_
_entity_poly.entity_id
_entity_poly.type
_entity_poly.pdbx_seq_one_letter_code
_entity_poly.pdbx_strand_id
1 'polypeptide(L)'
;MMSLDFDPPLEFQRAHRIGPKRSDNSSRPHPIIACLLRHNQTRQILQVARNHGPFRIDQHEIRITADYSKETNERRKAFLALRPRLRKLEMKYGLFDPARMWVTKNGVSKDFYNPDELRLFLDSFQSQPMDSLNTDSEHDIVGGSDRAETPHSGIEKVKTALHDTGASHRGRDMERLTRSYDDRGQILHAVVTHSQLSERDKSRSPLKPTTGSS
;
A
#
# COMPACT_ATOMS: atom_id res chain seq x y z
N MET A 1 -23.61 0.47 -31.66
CA MET A 1 -23.82 1.16 -30.36
C MET A 1 -23.91 0.06 -29.30
N MET A 2 -22.99 0.00 -28.33
CA MET A 2 -23.11 -1.02 -27.28
C MET A 2 -24.15 -0.56 -26.27
N SER A 3 -25.24 -1.31 -26.12
CA SER A 3 -26.20 -1.10 -25.04
C SER A 3 -25.60 -1.71 -23.78
N LEU A 4 -25.39 -0.88 -22.75
CA LEU A 4 -25.21 -1.40 -21.40
C LEU A 4 -26.60 -1.51 -20.80
N ASP A 5 -27.17 -2.71 -20.90
CA ASP A 5 -28.44 -3.01 -20.28
C ASP A 5 -28.19 -3.22 -18.79
N PHE A 6 -28.51 -2.21 -17.99
CA PHE A 6 -28.41 -2.30 -16.53
C PHE A 6 -29.74 -2.82 -15.98
N ASP A 7 -29.70 -4.00 -15.38
CA ASP A 7 -30.80 -4.55 -14.58
C ASP A 7 -30.32 -4.80 -13.14
N PRO A 8 -30.85 -4.08 -12.13
CA PRO A 8 -31.81 -2.97 -12.22
C PRO A 8 -31.23 -1.73 -12.92
N PRO A 9 -32.07 -0.74 -13.32
CA PRO A 9 -31.62 0.48 -14.00
C PRO A 9 -30.55 1.26 -13.20
N LEU A 10 -29.85 2.21 -13.83
CA LEU A 10 -28.89 3.04 -13.12
C LEU A 10 -29.61 3.97 -12.12
N GLU A 11 -29.23 3.87 -10.85
CA GLU A 11 -29.71 4.75 -9.79
C GLU A 11 -28.56 5.59 -9.25
N PHE A 12 -28.77 6.91 -9.20
CA PHE A 12 -27.79 7.87 -8.71
C PHE A 12 -28.19 8.34 -7.31
N GLN A 13 -27.24 8.28 -6.38
CA GLN A 13 -27.40 8.91 -5.08
C GLN A 13 -27.15 10.42 -5.17
N ARG A 14 -26.17 10.83 -5.99
CA ARG A 14 -25.78 12.23 -6.19
C ARG A 14 -25.12 12.40 -7.54
N ALA A 15 -25.39 13.52 -8.21
CA ALA A 15 -24.63 13.97 -9.38
C ALA A 15 -24.42 15.48 -9.28
N HIS A 16 -23.17 15.92 -9.38
CA HIS A 16 -22.85 17.34 -9.27
C HIS A 16 -21.53 17.69 -9.98
N ARG A 17 -21.34 18.99 -10.26
CA ARG A 17 -20.10 19.53 -10.84
C ARG A 17 -19.17 20.01 -9.73
N ILE A 18 -17.86 19.88 -9.94
CA ILE A 18 -16.85 20.42 -9.02
C ILE A 18 -16.07 21.56 -9.68
N GLY A 19 -15.72 22.57 -8.88
CA GLY A 19 -14.81 23.66 -9.24
C GLY A 19 -15.39 25.02 -8.84
N PRO A 20 -14.59 26.09 -8.99
CA PRO A 20 -15.05 27.44 -8.69
C PRO A 20 -16.18 27.85 -9.65
N LYS A 21 -17.00 28.82 -9.22
CA LYS A 21 -17.96 29.48 -10.11
C LYS A 21 -17.18 30.08 -11.29
N ARG A 22 -17.64 29.82 -12.52
CA ARG A 22 -16.95 30.33 -13.72
C ARG A 22 -16.87 31.86 -13.65
N SER A 23 -15.67 32.39 -13.88
CA SER A 23 -15.56 33.67 -14.57
C SER A 23 -15.89 33.42 -16.05
N ASP A 24 -16.44 34.43 -16.73
CA ASP A 24 -17.05 34.32 -18.07
C ASP A 24 -16.15 33.62 -19.12
N ASN A 25 -14.83 33.56 -18.90
CA ASN A 25 -13.84 33.04 -19.86
C ASN A 25 -13.13 31.72 -19.48
N SER A 26 -13.64 30.91 -18.55
CA SER A 26 -13.08 29.55 -18.38
C SER A 26 -13.47 28.66 -19.58
N SER A 27 -12.51 28.21 -20.39
CA SER A 27 -12.75 27.40 -21.60
C SER A 27 -12.97 25.91 -21.32
N ARG A 28 -12.54 25.40 -20.16
CA ARG A 28 -12.59 23.97 -19.85
C ARG A 28 -13.91 23.58 -19.17
N PRO A 29 -14.60 22.50 -19.60
CA PRO A 29 -15.76 21.99 -18.87
C PRO A 29 -15.36 21.50 -17.47
N HIS A 30 -16.23 21.74 -16.48
CA HIS A 30 -16.06 21.22 -15.12
C HIS A 30 -16.28 19.71 -15.09
N PRO A 31 -15.45 18.95 -14.35
CA PRO A 31 -15.72 17.54 -14.07
C PRO A 31 -17.06 17.37 -13.36
N ILE A 32 -17.75 16.28 -13.70
CA ILE A 32 -18.96 15.82 -13.01
C ILE A 32 -18.58 14.63 -12.15
N ILE A 33 -18.96 14.66 -10.87
CA ILE A 33 -18.95 13.47 -10.02
C ILE A 33 -20.38 12.93 -9.95
N ALA A 34 -20.52 11.68 -10.36
CA ALA A 34 -21.74 10.90 -10.22
C ALA A 34 -21.49 9.74 -9.26
N CYS A 35 -22.20 9.74 -8.13
CA CYS A 35 -22.21 8.64 -7.17
C CYS A 35 -23.42 7.75 -7.49
N LEU A 36 -23.16 6.55 -7.97
CA LEU A 36 -24.21 5.54 -8.15
C LEU A 36 -24.55 4.89 -6.81
N LEU A 37 -25.82 4.53 -6.65
CA LEU A 37 -26.30 3.86 -5.44
C LEU A 37 -25.67 2.45 -5.31
N ARG A 38 -25.50 1.75 -6.44
CA ARG A 38 -24.96 0.39 -6.48
C ARG A 38 -23.49 0.38 -6.93
N HIS A 39 -22.60 -0.03 -6.03
CA HIS A 39 -21.17 -0.10 -6.32
C HIS A 39 -20.81 -1.04 -7.49
N ASN A 40 -21.58 -2.12 -7.68
CA ASN A 40 -21.37 -3.06 -8.78
C ASN A 40 -21.54 -2.39 -10.16
N GLN A 41 -22.55 -1.52 -10.31
CA GLN A 41 -22.78 -0.76 -11.54
C GLN A 41 -21.61 0.21 -11.80
N THR A 42 -21.10 0.88 -10.76
CA THR A 42 -19.88 1.71 -10.87
C THR A 42 -18.70 0.90 -11.42
N ARG A 43 -18.46 -0.31 -10.89
CA ARG A 43 -17.36 -1.17 -11.37
C ARG A 43 -17.56 -1.60 -12.82
N GLN A 44 -18.78 -1.97 -13.23
CA GLN A 44 -19.12 -2.32 -14.61
C GLN A 44 -18.89 -1.15 -15.57
N ILE A 45 -19.39 0.04 -15.23
CA ILE A 45 -19.19 1.27 -16.02
C ILE A 45 -17.70 1.56 -16.17
N LEU A 46 -16.93 1.49 -15.08
CA LEU A 46 -15.48 1.73 -15.11
C LEU A 46 -14.71 0.68 -15.92
N GLN A 47 -15.16 -0.57 -15.91
CA GLN A 47 -14.58 -1.63 -16.73
C GLN A 47 -14.83 -1.37 -18.22
N VAL A 48 -16.08 -1.05 -18.59
CA VAL A 48 -16.43 -0.69 -19.96
C VAL A 48 -15.67 0.56 -20.40
N ALA A 49 -15.53 1.56 -19.53
CA ALA A 49 -14.75 2.76 -19.80
C ALA A 49 -13.27 2.51 -20.10
N ARG A 50 -12.67 1.52 -19.42
CA ARG A 50 -11.27 1.15 -19.66
C ARG A 50 -11.10 0.36 -20.95
N ASN A 51 -12.05 -0.51 -21.27
CA ASN A 51 -11.94 -1.43 -22.40
C ASN A 51 -12.37 -0.80 -23.73
N HIS A 52 -13.36 0.10 -23.70
CA HIS A 52 -14.01 0.66 -24.88
C HIS A 52 -13.92 2.18 -24.98
N GLY A 53 -13.28 2.86 -24.02
CA GLY A 53 -13.07 4.30 -24.08
C GLY A 53 -12.14 4.70 -25.24
N PRO A 54 -12.23 5.94 -25.75
CA PRO A 54 -13.03 7.05 -25.23
C PRO A 54 -14.46 7.14 -25.79
N PHE A 55 -15.38 7.73 -25.02
CA PHE A 55 -16.78 7.86 -25.42
C PHE A 55 -17.07 9.23 -26.03
N ARG A 56 -18.11 9.34 -26.85
CA ARG A 56 -18.55 10.61 -27.45
C ARG A 56 -19.98 10.95 -27.06
N ILE A 57 -20.18 12.19 -26.60
CA ILE A 57 -21.50 12.81 -26.40
C ILE A 57 -21.48 14.11 -27.20
N ASP A 58 -22.45 14.33 -28.09
CA ASP A 58 -22.57 15.55 -28.90
C ASP A 58 -21.26 15.98 -29.57
N GLN A 59 -20.56 15.03 -30.20
CA GLN A 59 -19.24 15.18 -30.82
C GLN A 59 -18.05 15.47 -29.86
N HIS A 60 -18.30 15.56 -28.56
CA HIS A 60 -17.26 15.76 -27.55
C HIS A 60 -16.79 14.43 -26.95
N GLU A 61 -15.47 14.27 -26.87
CA GLU A 61 -14.86 13.12 -26.20
C GLU A 61 -14.98 13.27 -24.68
N ILE A 62 -15.56 12.25 -24.04
CA ILE A 62 -15.66 12.17 -22.59
C ILE A 62 -14.83 10.99 -22.06
N ARG A 63 -14.27 11.20 -20.88
CA ARG A 63 -13.52 10.17 -20.16
C ARG A 63 -14.19 9.90 -18.82
N ILE A 64 -14.49 8.63 -18.58
CA ILE A 64 -15.02 8.15 -17.30
C ILE A 64 -13.88 7.53 -16.52
N THR A 65 -13.64 8.02 -15.30
CA THR A 65 -12.61 7.51 -14.40
C THR A 65 -13.15 7.38 -12.98
N ALA A 66 -12.54 6.49 -12.20
CA ALA A 66 -12.84 6.39 -10.77
C ALA A 66 -12.34 7.65 -10.05
N ASP A 67 -13.07 8.06 -9.01
CA ASP A 67 -12.67 9.12 -8.10
C ASP A 67 -11.96 8.51 -6.89
N TYR A 68 -10.65 8.69 -6.80
CA TYR A 68 -9.82 8.17 -5.72
C TYR A 68 -9.36 9.30 -4.82
N SER A 69 -9.16 9.01 -3.53
CA SER A 69 -8.49 9.94 -2.62
C SER A 69 -7.10 10.33 -3.15
N LYS A 70 -6.59 11.49 -2.73
CA LYS A 70 -5.27 11.98 -3.12
C LYS A 70 -4.17 10.94 -2.87
N GLU A 71 -4.14 10.38 -1.67
CA GLU A 71 -3.17 9.35 -1.27
C GLU A 71 -3.25 8.11 -2.17
N THR A 72 -4.46 7.63 -2.46
CA THR A 72 -4.65 6.49 -3.37
C THR A 72 -4.14 6.82 -4.77
N ASN A 73 -4.43 8.01 -5.29
CA ASN A 73 -3.95 8.46 -6.59
C ASN A 73 -2.42 8.56 -6.65
N GLU A 74 -1.78 9.02 -5.57
CA GLU A 74 -0.32 9.09 -5.47
C GLU A 74 0.30 7.69 -5.47
N ARG A 75 -0.24 6.75 -4.68
CA ARG A 75 0.20 5.34 -4.70
C ARG A 75 0.02 4.70 -6.08
N ARG A 76 -1.14 4.91 -6.73
CA ARG A 76 -1.38 4.46 -8.11
C ARG A 76 -0.36 5.04 -9.07
N LYS A 77 -0.07 6.35 -8.98
CA LYS A 77 0.91 7.02 -9.82
C LYS A 77 2.31 6.42 -9.63
N ALA A 78 2.71 6.15 -8.38
CA ALA A 78 3.98 5.51 -8.06
C ALA A 78 4.09 4.11 -8.68
N PHE A 79 3.04 3.28 -8.57
CA PHE A 79 3.00 1.99 -9.27
C PHE A 79 3.06 2.12 -10.79
N LEU A 80 2.31 3.06 -11.37
CA LEU A 80 2.31 3.30 -12.81
C LEU A 80 3.68 3.77 -13.32
N ALA A 81 4.45 4.48 -12.51
CA ALA A 81 5.82 4.90 -12.84
C ALA A 81 6.78 3.71 -12.99
N LEU A 82 6.49 2.55 -12.37
CA LEU A 82 7.30 1.33 -12.46
C LEU A 82 6.99 0.46 -13.70
N ARG A 83 5.90 0.76 -14.44
CA ARG A 83 5.51 0.01 -15.65
C ARG A 83 6.61 -0.13 -16.71
N PRO A 84 7.43 0.89 -17.01
CA PRO A 84 8.52 0.73 -17.96
C PRO A 84 9.53 -0.34 -17.52
N ARG A 85 9.84 -0.43 -16.23
CA ARG A 85 10.75 -1.46 -15.68
C ARG A 85 10.14 -2.86 -15.79
N LEU A 86 8.86 -3.00 -15.45
CA LEU A 86 8.12 -4.26 -15.59
C LEU A 86 8.10 -4.75 -17.04
N ARG A 87 7.91 -3.85 -18.01
CA ARG A 87 7.95 -4.17 -19.44
C ARG A 87 9.34 -4.61 -19.90
N LYS A 88 10.41 -3.96 -19.41
CA LYS A 88 11.80 -4.34 -19.72
C LYS A 88 12.16 -5.73 -19.21
N LEU A 89 11.57 -6.15 -18.09
CA LEU A 89 11.77 -7.48 -17.50
C LEU A 89 10.76 -8.53 -18.01
N GLU A 90 9.99 -8.20 -19.06
CA GLU A 90 8.98 -9.07 -19.68
C GLU A 90 7.94 -9.64 -18.70
N MET A 91 7.66 -8.91 -17.61
CA MET A 91 6.69 -9.33 -16.60
C MET A 91 5.27 -8.93 -17.03
N LYS A 92 4.30 -9.82 -16.83
CA LYS A 92 2.87 -9.46 -16.92
C LYS A 92 2.48 -8.72 -15.65
N TYR A 93 1.61 -7.74 -15.76
CA TYR A 93 1.20 -6.96 -14.59
C TYR A 93 -0.18 -6.34 -14.77
N GLY A 94 -0.78 -5.93 -13.66
CA GLY A 94 -1.95 -5.06 -13.67
C GLY A 94 -2.16 -4.37 -12.33
N LEU A 95 -2.97 -3.30 -12.36
CA LEU A 95 -3.26 -2.47 -11.20
C LEU A 95 -4.73 -2.63 -10.80
N PHE A 96 -4.96 -3.27 -9.67
CA PHE A 96 -6.27 -3.41 -9.05
C PHE A 96 -6.67 -2.15 -8.29
N ASP A 97 -7.99 -2.01 -8.14
CA ASP A 97 -8.62 -1.03 -7.27
C ASP A 97 -8.40 -1.42 -5.79
N PRO A 98 -8.14 -0.47 -4.87
CA PRO A 98 -7.86 0.95 -5.10
C PRO A 98 -6.41 1.23 -5.54
N ALA A 99 -5.41 0.48 -5.05
CA ALA A 99 -3.99 0.65 -5.42
C ALA A 99 -3.14 -0.59 -5.10
N ARG A 100 -3.46 -1.74 -5.69
CA ARG A 100 -2.68 -2.99 -5.55
C ARG A 100 -2.15 -3.43 -6.91
N MET A 101 -0.85 -3.68 -7.03
CA MET A 101 -0.26 -4.12 -8.29
C MET A 101 0.07 -5.61 -8.23
N TRP A 102 -0.46 -6.39 -9.18
CA TRP A 102 -0.05 -7.77 -9.36
C TRP A 102 0.99 -7.84 -10.47
N VAL A 103 1.97 -8.72 -10.29
CA VAL A 103 3.06 -8.95 -11.24
C VAL A 103 3.28 -10.45 -11.37
N THR A 104 3.43 -10.94 -12.60
CA THR A 104 3.69 -12.34 -12.90
C THR A 104 4.97 -12.47 -13.71
N LYS A 105 5.89 -13.31 -13.22
CA LYS A 105 7.11 -13.73 -13.93
C LYS A 105 7.17 -15.26 -13.94
N ASN A 106 7.39 -15.86 -15.11
CA ASN A 106 7.55 -17.31 -15.26
C ASN A 106 6.44 -18.14 -14.59
N GLY A 107 5.18 -17.69 -14.70
CA GLY A 107 4.01 -18.37 -14.10
C GLY A 107 3.79 -18.08 -12.61
N VAL A 108 4.74 -17.48 -11.91
CA VAL A 108 4.60 -17.10 -10.50
C VAL A 108 4.08 -15.67 -10.40
N SER A 109 2.93 -15.50 -9.75
CA SER A 109 2.29 -14.20 -9.54
C SER A 109 2.48 -13.72 -8.11
N LYS A 110 2.80 -12.43 -7.95
CA LYS A 110 2.95 -11.77 -6.65
C LYS A 110 2.20 -10.44 -6.64
N ASP A 111 1.54 -10.18 -5.52
CA ASP A 111 0.84 -8.92 -5.27
C ASP A 111 1.68 -7.97 -4.41
N PHE A 112 1.57 -6.69 -4.72
CA PHE A 112 2.26 -5.61 -4.01
C PHE A 112 1.24 -4.54 -3.58
N TYR A 113 1.31 -4.18 -2.31
CA TYR A 113 0.46 -3.15 -1.69
C TYR A 113 1.19 -1.81 -1.58
N ASN A 114 2.53 -1.85 -1.56
CA ASN A 114 3.39 -0.67 -1.54
C ASN A 114 4.24 -0.60 -2.83
N PRO A 115 4.30 0.55 -3.53
CA PRO A 115 5.21 0.74 -4.66
C PRO A 115 6.70 0.52 -4.30
N ASP A 116 7.10 0.78 -3.06
CA ASP A 116 8.51 0.60 -2.64
C ASP A 116 8.90 -0.87 -2.57
N GLU A 117 8.00 -1.74 -2.10
CA GLU A 117 8.21 -3.20 -2.11
C GLU A 117 8.39 -3.72 -3.53
N LEU A 118 7.57 -3.21 -4.47
CA LEU A 118 7.70 -3.57 -5.87
C LEU A 118 9.02 -3.05 -6.46
N ARG A 119 9.45 -1.84 -6.09
CA ARG A 119 10.72 -1.29 -6.54
C ARG A 119 11.89 -2.15 -6.11
N LEU A 120 11.96 -2.52 -4.82
CA LEU A 120 12.99 -3.42 -4.28
C LEU A 120 12.96 -4.79 -4.98
N PHE A 121 11.76 -5.31 -5.26
CA PHE A 121 11.60 -6.55 -6.02
C PHE A 121 12.11 -6.43 -7.46
N LEU A 122 12.00 -5.28 -8.11
CA LEU A 122 12.53 -5.07 -9.46
C LEU A 122 14.04 -4.88 -9.47
N ASP A 123 14.59 -4.29 -8.40
CA ASP A 123 16.03 -4.09 -8.24
C ASP A 123 16.76 -5.45 -8.13
N SER A 124 16.17 -6.43 -7.44
CA SER A 124 16.78 -7.77 -7.29
C SER A 124 16.95 -8.53 -8.62
N PHE A 125 16.18 -8.20 -9.66
CA PHE A 125 16.37 -8.78 -11.00
C PHE A 125 17.40 -8.06 -11.86
N GLN A 126 17.79 -6.83 -11.48
CA GLN A 126 18.80 -6.06 -12.21
C GLN A 126 20.20 -6.34 -11.68
N SER A 127 20.34 -6.80 -10.44
CA SER A 127 21.62 -7.16 -9.82
C SER A 127 22.14 -8.55 -10.21
N GLN A 128 21.71 -9.13 -11.34
CA GLN A 128 22.41 -10.28 -11.94
C GLN A 128 23.47 -9.73 -12.89
N PRO A 129 24.76 -9.69 -12.51
CA PRO A 129 25.80 -9.21 -13.39
C PRO A 129 26.07 -10.25 -14.48
N MET A 130 26.50 -9.75 -15.63
CA MET A 130 27.02 -10.52 -16.75
C MET A 130 28.18 -11.39 -16.29
N ASP A 131 27.94 -12.69 -16.14
CA ASP A 131 29.01 -13.69 -16.13
C ASP A 131 29.13 -14.32 -17.53
N SER A 132 30.38 -14.55 -17.92
CA SER A 132 30.90 -15.25 -19.12
C SER A 132 31.27 -14.29 -20.29
N LEU A 133 32.50 -14.27 -20.87
CA LEU A 133 33.60 -15.27 -20.97
C LEU A 133 34.98 -14.64 -21.26
N ASN A 134 36.02 -15.46 -21.04
CA ASN A 134 37.40 -15.53 -21.61
C ASN A 134 38.52 -15.10 -20.65
N THR A 135 39.58 -15.87 -20.38
CA THR A 135 40.10 -17.12 -20.96
C THR A 135 41.15 -17.69 -20.00
N ASP A 136 41.11 -19.01 -19.84
CA ASP A 136 42.16 -19.96 -19.47
C ASP A 136 43.57 -19.40 -19.19
N SER A 137 44.05 -19.60 -17.96
CA SER A 137 45.47 -19.96 -17.76
C SER A 137 45.56 -21.02 -16.66
N GLU A 138 45.91 -22.22 -17.11
CA GLU A 138 46.39 -23.34 -16.31
C GLU A 138 47.51 -22.86 -15.38
N HIS A 139 47.48 -23.31 -14.12
CA HIS A 139 48.70 -23.56 -13.36
C HIS A 139 48.46 -24.68 -12.35
N ASP A 140 48.95 -25.86 -12.69
CA ASP A 140 49.27 -26.94 -11.76
C ASP A 140 50.34 -26.47 -10.78
N ILE A 141 50.13 -26.62 -9.45
CA ILE A 141 51.14 -27.13 -8.51
C ILE A 141 50.47 -27.93 -7.37
N VAL A 142 50.98 -29.14 -7.23
CA VAL A 142 50.85 -30.17 -6.18
C VAL A 142 50.96 -29.66 -4.73
N GLY A 143 50.20 -30.30 -3.81
CA GLY A 143 50.76 -30.67 -2.50
C GLY A 143 49.85 -30.55 -1.28
N GLY A 144 49.39 -31.69 -0.76
CA GLY A 144 49.65 -32.06 0.64
C GLY A 144 48.68 -31.64 1.75
N SER A 145 47.97 -32.66 2.25
CA SER A 145 47.79 -33.02 3.66
C SER A 145 46.95 -32.17 4.63
N ASP A 146 46.00 -32.88 5.22
CA ASP A 146 45.66 -32.95 6.65
C ASP A 146 44.58 -32.07 7.28
N ARG A 147 43.75 -32.81 8.03
CA ARG A 147 42.95 -32.48 9.23
C ARG A 147 41.52 -31.96 9.02
N ALA A 148 40.61 -32.92 9.19
CA ALA A 148 39.52 -32.94 10.16
C ALA A 148 38.89 -31.59 10.57
N GLU A 149 37.57 -31.47 10.38
CA GLU A 149 36.59 -31.46 11.47
C GLU A 149 35.18 -31.21 10.91
N THR A 150 34.28 -32.20 11.05
CA THR A 150 32.85 -31.91 11.27
C THR A 150 32.66 -31.69 12.77
N PRO A 151 31.82 -30.73 13.17
CA PRO A 151 30.52 -31.19 13.64
C PRO A 151 29.34 -30.30 13.27
N HIS A 152 28.19 -30.98 13.16
CA HIS A 152 26.84 -30.43 13.18
C HIS A 152 26.64 -29.27 14.16
N SER A 153 25.94 -28.22 13.72
CA SER A 153 25.05 -27.48 14.62
C SER A 153 23.77 -27.07 13.89
N GLY A 154 22.65 -27.57 14.39
CA GLY A 154 21.34 -27.07 14.06
C GLY A 154 21.18 -25.66 14.62
N ILE A 155 20.64 -24.76 13.82
CA ILE A 155 20.13 -23.48 14.30
C ILE A 155 18.61 -23.51 14.19
N GLU A 156 18.05 -23.89 15.32
CA GLU A 156 16.74 -23.51 15.82
C GLU A 156 16.57 -21.98 15.69
N LYS A 157 15.61 -21.51 14.88
CA LYS A 157 15.19 -20.10 14.93
C LYS A 157 13.88 -20.01 15.69
N VAL A 158 14.03 -19.73 16.98
CA VAL A 158 13.03 -19.17 17.89
C VAL A 158 12.40 -17.95 17.22
N LYS A 159 11.07 -17.96 17.03
CA LYS A 159 10.31 -16.79 16.57
C LYS A 159 10.10 -15.83 17.74
N THR A 160 10.82 -14.72 17.72
CA THR A 160 10.57 -13.59 18.62
C THR A 160 9.38 -12.78 18.08
N ALA A 161 8.23 -12.87 18.74
CA ALA A 161 7.06 -12.04 18.45
C ALA A 161 7.37 -10.56 18.78
N LEU A 162 7.21 -9.66 17.79
CA LEU A 162 7.26 -8.22 18.02
C LEU A 162 6.02 -7.76 18.79
N HIS A 163 6.22 -7.30 20.03
CA HIS A 163 5.20 -6.61 20.81
C HIS A 163 5.40 -5.09 20.66
N ASP A 164 4.53 -4.44 19.90
CA ASP A 164 4.49 -2.97 19.81
C ASP A 164 3.45 -2.42 20.79
N THR A 165 3.89 -1.62 21.75
CA THR A 165 3.03 -1.05 22.80
C THR A 165 2.99 0.47 22.66
N GLY A 166 2.04 0.97 21.88
CA GLY A 166 1.83 2.41 21.71
C GLY A 166 0.81 2.95 22.72
N ALA A 167 1.22 3.88 23.59
CA ALA A 167 0.33 4.66 24.44
C ALA A 167 -0.01 5.99 23.76
N SER A 168 -1.29 6.25 23.49
CA SER A 168 -1.75 7.51 22.88
C SER A 168 -2.46 8.37 23.94
N HIS A 169 -2.02 9.63 24.08
CA HIS A 169 -2.61 10.58 25.04
C HIS A 169 -3.66 11.46 24.35
N ARG A 170 -4.93 11.26 24.70
CA ARG A 170 -6.01 12.24 24.52
C ARG A 170 -6.85 12.27 25.80
N GLY A 171 -6.63 13.27 26.66
CA GLY A 171 -7.45 13.49 27.86
C GLY A 171 -7.04 12.66 29.08
N ARG A 172 -7.93 12.60 30.09
CA ARG A 172 -7.70 12.03 31.43
C ARG A 172 -7.83 10.49 31.52
N ASP A 173 -8.06 9.82 30.39
CA ASP A 173 -8.22 8.37 30.33
C ASP A 173 -7.08 7.75 29.50
N MET A 174 -6.33 6.83 30.11
CA MET A 174 -5.30 6.05 29.40
C MET A 174 -5.96 4.88 28.69
N GLU A 175 -6.05 4.98 27.36
CA GLU A 175 -6.37 3.84 26.51
C GLU A 175 -5.06 3.18 26.07
N ARG A 176 -4.81 1.96 26.56
CA ARG A 176 -3.68 1.15 26.11
C ARG A 176 -4.18 0.16 25.07
N LEU A 177 -3.72 0.32 23.84
CA LEU A 177 -4.05 -0.56 22.73
C LEU A 177 -2.85 -1.48 22.46
N THR A 178 -3.00 -2.76 22.76
CA THR A 178 -2.00 -3.78 22.46
C THR A 178 -2.44 -4.57 21.24
N ARG A 179 -1.58 -4.64 20.23
CA ARG A 179 -1.82 -5.38 18.98
C ARG A 179 -0.79 -6.48 18.83
N SER A 180 -1.23 -7.70 18.57
CA SER A 180 -0.37 -8.79 18.15
C SER A 180 -0.47 -8.97 16.63
N TYR A 181 0.66 -9.28 16.01
CA TYR A 181 0.78 -9.46 14.56
C TYR A 181 1.23 -10.87 14.23
N ASP A 182 0.78 -11.41 13.09
CA ASP A 182 1.34 -12.64 12.52
C ASP A 182 2.64 -12.37 11.74
N ASP A 183 3.28 -13.44 11.28
CA ASP A 183 4.51 -13.39 10.47
C ASP A 183 4.32 -12.69 9.11
N ARG A 184 3.08 -12.33 8.74
CA ARG A 184 2.72 -11.59 7.52
C ARG A 184 2.37 -10.13 7.81
N GLY A 185 2.53 -9.68 9.06
CA GLY A 185 2.25 -8.31 9.50
C GLY A 185 0.76 -7.99 9.61
N GLN A 186 -0.12 -8.99 9.65
CA GLN A 186 -1.55 -8.81 9.87
C GLN A 186 -1.89 -8.88 11.36
N ILE A 187 -2.82 -8.03 11.79
CA ILE A 187 -3.26 -7.99 13.19
C ILE A 187 -4.07 -9.27 13.47
N LEU A 188 -3.53 -10.13 14.34
CA LEU A 188 -4.23 -11.33 14.79
C LEU A 188 -5.26 -10.99 15.87
N HIS A 189 -4.86 -10.15 16.82
CA HIS A 189 -5.70 -9.78 17.94
C HIS A 189 -5.34 -8.36 18.42
N ALA A 190 -6.36 -7.57 18.73
CA ALA A 190 -6.20 -6.21 19.26
C ALA A 190 -7.07 -6.06 20.50
N VAL A 191 -6.45 -5.79 21.65
CA VAL A 191 -7.14 -5.58 22.93
C VAL A 191 -6.97 -4.12 23.33
N VAL A 192 -8.11 -3.47 23.58
CA VAL A 192 -8.15 -2.14 24.21
C VAL A 192 -8.43 -2.36 25.69
N THR A 193 -7.45 -2.04 26.54
CA THR A 193 -7.65 -2.03 27.98
C THR A 193 -7.85 -0.60 28.46
N HIS A 194 -8.99 -0.33 29.10
CA HIS A 194 -9.27 0.94 29.77
C HIS A 194 -8.85 0.81 31.24
N SER A 195 -7.75 1.44 31.62
CA SER A 195 -7.42 1.58 33.05
C SER A 195 -8.01 2.90 33.54
N GLN A 196 -9.14 2.84 34.26
CA GLN A 196 -9.57 4.00 35.04
C GLN A 196 -8.60 4.17 36.20
N LEU A 197 -7.79 5.23 36.17
CA LEU A 197 -7.06 5.70 37.34
C LEU A 197 -8.11 6.05 38.41
N SER A 198 -8.18 5.26 39.47
CA SER A 198 -9.07 5.55 40.58
C SER A 198 -8.61 6.86 41.23
N GLU A 199 -9.53 7.83 41.34
CA GLU A 199 -9.33 9.01 42.16
C GLU A 199 -9.31 8.61 43.64
N ARG A 200 -8.18 8.07 44.11
CA ARG A 200 -7.85 7.99 45.54
C ARG A 200 -6.40 8.38 45.76
N ASP A 201 -6.08 9.65 45.52
CA ASP A 201 -4.98 10.30 46.26
C ASP A 201 -5.09 11.83 46.30
N LYS A 202 -6.32 12.37 46.43
CA LYS A 202 -6.54 13.81 46.69
C LYS A 202 -6.33 14.18 48.17
N SER A 203 -5.51 13.44 48.91
CA SER A 203 -5.15 13.78 50.29
C SER A 203 -3.64 13.68 50.52
N ARG A 204 -2.85 14.39 49.73
CA ARG A 204 -1.52 14.79 50.16
C ARG A 204 -1.26 16.24 49.79
N SER A 205 -1.57 17.12 50.73
CA SER A 205 -1.29 18.55 50.69
C SER A 205 0.17 18.80 50.33
N PRO A 206 0.50 19.79 49.47
CA PRO A 206 1.88 20.18 49.27
C PRO A 206 2.41 20.84 50.56
N LEU A 207 3.55 20.34 51.06
CA LEU A 207 4.33 20.99 52.11
C LEU A 207 4.70 22.41 51.67
N LYS A 208 4.34 23.41 52.48
CA LYS A 208 4.75 24.81 52.28
C LYS A 208 6.28 24.91 52.45
N PRO A 209 6.99 25.64 51.58
CA PRO A 209 8.38 26.00 51.85
C PRO A 209 8.42 27.00 53.01
N THR A 210 9.13 26.65 54.07
CA THR A 210 9.43 27.54 55.19
C THR A 210 10.44 28.58 54.73
N THR A 211 10.02 29.84 54.66
CA THR A 211 10.95 30.98 54.64
C THR A 211 11.62 31.04 56.01
N GLY A 212 12.89 30.63 56.07
CA GLY A 212 13.75 30.89 57.22
C GLY A 212 14.13 32.35 57.24
N SER A 213 13.64 33.08 58.25
CA SER A 213 14.24 34.33 58.71
C SER A 213 15.32 34.00 59.72
N SER A 214 16.55 34.43 59.45
CA SER A 214 17.55 34.89 60.42
C SER A 214 18.61 35.68 59.69
#